data_AF-A0A9E5ZRC1-F1
#
_entry.id   AF-A0A9E5ZRC1-F1
#
_cell.length_a   1.000
_cell.length_b   1.000
_cell.length_c   1.000
_cell.angle_alpha   90.00
_cell.angle_beta   90.00
_cell.angle_gamma   90.00
#
_symmetry.space_group_name_H-M   'P 1'
#
loop_
_entity.id
_entity.type
_entity.pdbx_description
1 polymer ?
#
loop_
_entity_poly.entity_id
_entity_poly.type
_entity_poly.pdbx_seq_one_letter_code
_entity_poly.pdbx_strand_id
1 'polypeptide(L)'
;MTTFDQFFFNIFNYYKKRCPKKANSIAIFYITLLQSTVLLFVSVFFIVFLKQMKMSSMASDKVWMLFCVAAIGLYFKNWIAYSGKKRVALNAKKTGVKSKSYSIYLLLLLPLAILGLSVILLQA
;
A
#
# COMPACT_ATOMS: atom_id res chain seq x y z
N MET A 1 3.52 8.58 -13.96
CA MET A 1 3.24 8.50 -12.51
C MET A 1 2.20 7.42 -12.32
N THR A 2 2.42 6.45 -11.44
CA THR A 2 1.42 5.45 -11.07
C THR A 2 0.36 6.07 -10.15
N THR A 3 -0.79 5.41 -9.98
CA THR A 3 -1.83 5.80 -9.01
C THR A 3 -1.28 5.81 -7.57
N PHE A 4 -0.43 4.86 -7.21
CA PHE A 4 0.27 4.82 -5.93
C PHE A 4 1.20 6.03 -5.73
N ASP A 5 1.91 6.46 -6.77
CA ASP A 5 2.72 7.69 -6.70
C ASP A 5 1.81 8.91 -6.42
N GLN A 6 0.63 8.98 -7.05
CA GLN A 6 -0.31 10.07 -6.81
C GLN A 6 -0.79 10.11 -5.36
N PHE A 7 -1.16 8.96 -4.79
CA PHE A 7 -1.59 8.84 -3.39
C PHE A 7 -0.46 9.20 -2.42
N PHE A 8 0.75 8.67 -2.67
CA PHE A 8 1.96 9.03 -1.91
C PHE A 8 2.16 10.54 -1.86
N PHE A 9 2.18 11.20 -3.02
CA PHE A 9 2.44 12.63 -3.06
C PHE A 9 1.29 13.47 -2.49
N ASN A 10 0.05 12.98 -2.50
CA ASN A 10 -1.07 13.71 -1.89
C ASN A 10 -0.93 13.71 -0.36
N ILE A 11 -0.65 12.55 0.24
CA ILE A 11 -0.35 12.42 1.67
C ILE A 11 0.92 13.21 2.03
N PHE A 12 1.98 13.08 1.23
CA PHE A 12 3.21 13.84 1.42
C PHE A 12 2.95 15.36 1.43
N ASN A 13 2.21 15.89 0.46
CA ASN A 13 1.94 17.33 0.36
C ASN A 13 1.06 17.83 1.52
N TYR A 14 0.08 17.02 1.96
CA TYR A 14 -0.75 17.35 3.11
C TYR A 14 0.10 17.45 4.39
N TYR A 15 0.89 16.42 4.69
CA TYR A 15 1.74 16.42 5.88
C TYR A 15 2.96 17.32 5.77
N LYS A 16 3.41 17.69 4.57
CA LYS A 16 4.50 18.65 4.37
C LYS A 16 4.14 20.02 4.95
N LYS A 17 2.87 20.44 4.86
CA LYS A 17 2.39 21.71 5.43
C LYS A 17 2.41 21.73 6.97
N ARG A 18 2.22 20.58 7.62
CA ARG A 18 2.12 20.47 9.08
C ARG A 18 3.43 20.00 9.74
N CYS A 19 4.09 19.01 9.16
CA CYS A 19 5.26 18.31 9.69
C CYS A 19 6.31 18.03 8.59
N PRO A 20 7.05 19.04 8.10
CA PRO A 20 7.90 18.90 6.91
C PRO A 20 9.02 17.86 7.06
N LYS A 21 9.61 17.73 8.27
CA LYS A 21 10.69 16.76 8.55
C LYS A 21 10.19 15.31 8.51
N LYS A 22 8.94 15.05 8.93
CA LYS A 22 8.37 13.69 9.02
C LYS A 22 7.48 13.33 7.83
N ALA A 23 7.09 14.30 7.00
CA ALA A 23 6.14 14.10 5.89
C ALA A 23 6.54 12.97 4.93
N ASN A 24 7.84 12.82 4.63
CA ASN A 24 8.32 11.74 3.78
C ASN A 24 8.13 10.36 4.43
N SER A 25 8.54 10.22 5.69
CA SER A 25 8.40 8.97 6.44
C SER A 25 6.92 8.58 6.59
N ILE A 26 6.04 9.54 6.89
CA ILE A 26 4.59 9.31 6.98
C ILE A 26 4.02 8.85 5.64
N ALA A 27 4.41 9.48 4.53
CA ALA A 27 3.92 9.09 3.21
C ALA A 27 4.44 7.70 2.78
N ILE A 28 5.69 7.35 3.12
CA ILE A 28 6.26 6.01 2.90
C ILE A 28 5.50 4.98 3.74
N PHE A 29 5.25 5.28 5.01
CA PHE A 29 4.50 4.40 5.89
C PHE A 29 3.08 4.15 5.33
N TYR A 30 2.39 5.22 4.94
CA TYR A 30 1.06 5.14 4.33
C TYR A 30 1.05 4.27 3.07
N ILE A 31 1.96 4.51 2.12
CA ILE A 31 1.92 3.79 0.84
C ILE A 31 2.28 2.32 0.99
N THR A 32 3.23 2.00 1.89
CA THR A 32 3.53 0.62 2.24
C THR A 32 2.33 -0.04 2.89
N LEU A 33 1.70 0.61 3.87
CA LEU A 33 0.52 0.08 4.54
C LEU A 33 -0.60 -0.20 3.52
N LEU A 34 -0.92 0.77 2.65
CA LEU A 34 -1.94 0.59 1.61
C LEU A 34 -1.64 -0.58 0.66
N GLN A 35 -0.39 -0.70 0.20
CA GLN A 35 -0.02 -1.77 -0.71
C GLN A 35 0.03 -3.13 0.00
N SER A 36 0.46 -3.19 1.26
CA SER A 36 0.42 -4.39 2.09
C SER A 36 -1.01 -4.85 2.35
N THR A 37 -1.97 -3.94 2.54
CA THR A 37 -3.39 -4.31 2.74
C THR A 37 -4.01 -4.86 1.46
N VAL A 38 -3.66 -4.31 0.29
CA VAL A 38 -4.06 -4.89 -1.02
C VAL A 38 -3.45 -6.28 -1.20
N LEU A 39 -2.17 -6.42 -0.87
CA LEU A 39 -1.46 -7.70 -0.98
C LEU A 39 -2.06 -8.74 -0.01
N LEU A 40 -2.46 -8.32 1.20
CA LEU A 40 -3.16 -9.16 2.17
C LEU A 40 -4.51 -9.62 1.61
N PHE A 41 -5.31 -8.71 1.05
CA PHE A 41 -6.60 -9.06 0.45
C PHE A 41 -6.46 -10.14 -0.62
N VAL A 42 -5.47 -10.01 -1.51
CA VAL A 42 -5.17 -11.01 -2.54
C VAL A 42 -4.73 -12.33 -1.92
N SER A 43 -3.84 -12.31 -0.91
CA SER A 43 -3.40 -13.52 -0.21
C SER A 43 -4.55 -14.26 0.48
N VAL A 44 -5.43 -13.55 1.18
CA VAL A 44 -6.61 -14.14 1.83
C VAL A 44 -7.56 -14.73 0.79
N PHE A 45 -7.77 -14.04 -0.33
CA PHE A 45 -8.55 -14.58 -1.44
C PHE A 45 -8.00 -15.92 -1.93
N PHE A 46 -6.69 -16.04 -2.12
CA PHE A 46 -6.07 -17.31 -2.50
C PHE A 46 -6.23 -18.39 -1.44
N ILE A 47 -6.12 -18.06 -0.15
CA ILE A 47 -6.32 -19.03 0.94
C ILE A 47 -7.74 -19.61 0.89
N VAL A 48 -8.75 -18.74 0.82
CA VAL A 48 -10.17 -19.13 0.78
C VAL A 48 -10.46 -19.94 -0.48
N PHE A 49 -9.95 -19.49 -1.63
CA PHE A 49 -10.10 -20.18 -2.90
C PHE A 49 -9.47 -21.59 -2.88
N LEU A 50 -8.24 -21.72 -2.40
CA LEU A 50 -7.55 -23.02 -2.32
C LEU A 50 -8.25 -23.98 -1.34
N LYS A 51 -8.78 -23.45 -0.24
CA LYS A 51 -9.60 -24.20 0.72
C LYS A 51 -10.87 -24.75 0.06
N GLN A 52 -11.56 -23.94 -0.74
CA GLN A 52 -12.75 -24.39 -1.48
C GLN A 52 -12.43 -25.47 -2.52
N MET A 53 -11.26 -25.38 -3.16
CA MET A 53 -10.78 -26.36 -4.14
C MET A 53 -10.29 -27.69 -3.51
N LYS A 54 -10.48 -27.89 -2.20
CA LYS A 54 -9.99 -29.04 -1.42
C LYS A 54 -8.48 -29.30 -1.57
N MET A 55 -7.71 -28.29 -1.97
CA MET A 55 -6.25 -28.37 -1.84
C MET A 55 -5.93 -28.34 -0.35
N SER A 56 -5.11 -29.31 0.09
CA SER A 56 -4.85 -29.58 1.50
C SER A 56 -4.44 -28.31 2.27
N SER A 57 -4.77 -28.27 3.57
CA SER A 57 -4.50 -27.14 4.46
C SER A 57 -3.03 -26.68 4.49
N MET A 58 -2.10 -27.56 4.07
CA MET A 58 -0.67 -27.26 3.88
C MET A 58 -0.40 -26.15 2.86
N ALA A 59 -1.36 -25.84 1.98
CA ALA A 59 -1.25 -24.72 1.03
C ALA A 59 -1.44 -23.35 1.71
N SER A 60 -2.23 -23.26 2.79
CA SER A 60 -2.52 -22.00 3.49
C SER A 60 -1.26 -21.40 4.13
N ASP A 61 -0.46 -22.24 4.81
CA ASP A 61 0.76 -21.80 5.48
C ASP A 61 1.79 -21.25 4.48
N LYS A 62 1.88 -21.87 3.29
CA LYS A 62 2.76 -21.41 2.20
C LYS A 62 2.32 -20.05 1.66
N VAL A 63 1.01 -19.80 1.55
CA VAL A 63 0.49 -18.50 1.10
C VAL A 63 0.76 -17.41 2.14
N TRP A 64 0.60 -17.69 3.43
CA TRP A 64 0.98 -16.75 4.50
C TRP A 64 2.48 -16.46 4.52
N MET A 65 3.32 -17.48 4.30
CA MET A 65 4.77 -17.27 4.19
C MET A 65 5.12 -16.38 2.99
N LEU A 66 4.49 -16.64 1.83
CA LEU A 66 4.70 -15.83 0.62
C LEU A 66 4.22 -14.38 0.83
N PHE A 67 3.10 -14.19 1.53
CA PHE A 67 2.61 -12.88 1.94
C PHE A 67 3.65 -12.12 2.76
N CYS A 68 4.21 -12.75 3.81
CA CYS A 68 5.21 -12.11 4.68
C CYS A 68 6.46 -11.68 3.90
N VAL A 69 7.01 -12.57 3.06
CA VAL A 69 8.19 -12.26 2.23
C VAL A 69 7.88 -11.12 1.26
N ALA A 70 6.72 -11.17 0.60
CA ALA A 70 6.31 -10.13 -0.34
C ALA A 70 6.09 -8.77 0.37
N ALA A 71 5.51 -8.75 1.56
CA ALA A 71 5.31 -7.54 2.36
C ALA A 71 6.65 -6.90 2.77
N ILE A 72 7.64 -7.70 3.16
CA ILE A 72 8.99 -7.22 3.46
C ILE A 72 9.64 -6.61 2.20
N GLY A 73 9.61 -7.33 1.08
CA GLY A 73 10.14 -6.82 -0.20
C GLY A 73 9.46 -5.53 -0.65
N LEU A 74 8.15 -5.43 -0.41
CA LEU A 74 7.35 -4.24 -0.71
C LEU A 74 7.77 -3.03 0.13
N TYR A 75 8.02 -3.21 1.42
CA TYR A 75 8.53 -2.16 2.29
C TYR A 75 9.86 -1.60 1.76
N PHE A 76 10.83 -2.47 1.47
CA PHE A 76 12.13 -2.05 0.93
C PHE A 76 11.99 -1.35 -0.42
N LYS A 77 11.17 -1.90 -1.33
CA LYS A 77 10.89 -1.30 -2.64
C LYS A 77 10.37 0.14 -2.50
N ASN A 78 9.39 0.36 -1.62
CA ASN A 78 8.82 1.69 -1.40
C ASN A 78 9.81 2.63 -0.74
N TRP A 79 10.55 2.14 0.26
CA TRP A 79 11.56 2.95 0.93
C TRP A 79 12.63 3.47 -0.05
N ILE A 80 13.16 2.60 -0.91
CA ILE A 80 14.15 2.97 -1.94
C ILE A 80 13.53 3.95 -2.97
N ALA A 81 12.32 3.63 -3.46
CA ALA A 81 11.67 4.42 -4.50
C ALA A 81 11.37 5.86 -4.06
N TYR A 82 10.94 6.06 -2.81
CA TYR A 82 10.48 7.35 -2.32
C TYR A 82 11.51 8.11 -1.47
N SER A 83 12.60 7.47 -1.04
CA SER A 83 13.72 8.15 -0.36
C SER A 83 14.83 8.61 -1.32
N GLY A 84 14.94 8.00 -2.52
CA GLY A 84 16.03 8.26 -3.46
C GLY A 84 15.74 9.30 -4.56
N LYS A 85 16.63 9.34 -5.56
CA LYS A 85 16.59 10.25 -6.73
C LYS A 85 15.26 10.20 -7.50
N LYS A 86 14.57 9.05 -7.46
CA LYS A 86 13.28 8.83 -8.12
C LYS A 86 12.18 9.77 -7.57
N ARG A 87 12.19 10.11 -6.28
CA ARG A 87 11.27 11.11 -5.71
C ARG A 87 11.52 12.50 -6.29
N VAL A 88 12.78 12.90 -6.44
CA VAL A 88 13.15 14.22 -6.98
C VAL A 88 12.67 14.34 -8.42
N ALA A 89 12.93 13.31 -9.23
CA ALA A 89 12.45 13.26 -10.62
C ALA A 89 10.91 13.28 -10.71
N LEU A 90 10.21 12.53 -9.85
CA LEU A 90 8.74 12.51 -9.85
C LEU A 90 8.13 13.84 -9.35
N ASN A 91 8.80 14.54 -8.42
CA ASN A 91 8.36 15.84 -7.93
C ASN A 91 8.59 16.94 -8.99
N ALA A 92 9.71 16.89 -9.72
CA ALA A 92 9.98 17.79 -10.85
C ALA A 92 8.99 17.61 -12.01
N LYS A 93 8.47 16.39 -12.22
CA LYS A 93 7.41 16.12 -13.19
C LYS A 93 6.01 16.61 -12.76
N LYS A 94 5.83 17.04 -11.49
CA LYS A 94 4.57 17.64 -11.02
C LYS A 94 4.51 19.16 -11.21
N THR A 95 5.65 19.83 -11.38
CA THR A 95 5.73 21.25 -11.71
C THR A 95 5.15 21.47 -13.12
N GLY A 96 3.83 21.73 -13.19
CA GLY A 96 3.11 21.99 -14.45
C GLY A 96 1.79 21.22 -14.62
N VAL A 97 1.51 20.21 -13.81
CA VAL A 97 0.27 19.39 -13.92
C VAL A 97 -0.61 19.61 -12.68
N LYS A 98 -1.86 20.08 -12.87
CA LYS A 98 -2.85 20.19 -11.78
C LYS A 98 -3.07 18.80 -11.17
N SER A 99 -2.60 18.58 -9.94
CA SER A 99 -2.77 17.29 -9.28
C SER A 99 -4.21 17.11 -8.85
N LYS A 100 -4.83 15.98 -9.20
CA LYS A 100 -6.11 15.55 -8.60
C LYS A 100 -5.94 15.53 -7.07
N SER A 101 -6.65 16.43 -6.39
CA SER A 101 -6.68 16.47 -4.93
C SER A 101 -7.69 15.44 -4.46
N TYR A 102 -7.21 14.30 -3.98
CA TYR A 102 -8.08 13.34 -3.29
C TYR A 102 -8.28 13.79 -1.85
N SER A 103 -9.46 13.55 -1.30
CA SER A 103 -9.73 13.77 0.14
C SER A 103 -8.79 12.93 0.99
N ILE A 104 -8.07 13.57 1.93
CA ILE A 104 -7.14 12.89 2.83
C ILE A 104 -7.87 11.85 3.70
N TYR A 105 -9.10 12.14 4.12
CA TYR A 105 -9.91 11.20 4.90
C TYR A 105 -10.22 9.93 4.10
N LEU A 106 -10.52 10.08 2.81
CA LEU A 106 -10.80 8.94 1.93
C LEU A 106 -9.53 8.09 1.72
N LEU A 107 -8.37 8.74 1.53
CA LEU A 107 -7.07 8.06 1.45
C LEU A 107 -6.76 7.28 2.74
N LEU A 108 -6.98 7.87 3.92
CA LEU A 108 -6.75 7.20 5.21
C LEU A 108 -7.73 6.05 5.48
N LEU A 109 -8.97 6.18 5.01
CA LEU A 109 -10.00 5.15 5.14
C LEU A 109 -9.77 3.98 4.18
N LEU A 110 -9.15 4.22 3.02
CA LEU A 110 -8.91 3.20 1.99
C LEU A 110 -8.22 1.93 2.51
N PRO A 111 -7.05 1.98 3.19
CA PRO A 111 -6.43 0.77 3.73
C PRO A 111 -7.28 0.10 4.82
N LEU A 112 -8.00 0.86 5.64
CA LEU A 112 -8.91 0.31 6.66
C LEU A 112 -10.08 -0.44 6.03
N ALA A 113 -10.66 0.09 4.96
CA ALA A 113 -11.72 -0.57 4.21
C ALA A 113 -11.24 -1.89 3.59
N ILE A 114 -10.05 -1.90 2.98
CA ILE A 114 -9.46 -3.11 2.38
C ILE A 114 -9.15 -4.16 3.46
N LEU A 115 -8.65 -3.73 4.63
CA LEU A 115 -8.44 -4.62 5.76
C LEU A 115 -9.75 -5.24 6.25
N GLY A 116 -10.81 -4.44 6.43
CA GLY A 116 -12.13 -4.94 6.81
C GLY A 116 -12.66 -5.99 5.84
N LEU A 117 -12.57 -5.71 4.53
CA LEU A 117 -12.96 -6.66 3.49
C LEU A 117 -12.14 -7.95 3.55
N SER A 118 -10.84 -7.85 3.84
CA SER A 118 -9.97 -9.02 3.96
C SER A 118 -10.34 -9.90 5.15
N VAL A 119 -10.70 -9.30 6.28
CA VAL A 119 -11.15 -10.03 7.48
C VAL A 119 -12.48 -10.73 7.22
N ILE A 120 -13.43 -10.05 6.57
CA ILE A 120 -14.72 -10.64 6.17
C ILE A 120 -14.49 -11.82 5.24
N LEU A 121 -13.59 -11.69 4.26
CA LEU A 121 -13.27 -12.75 3.32
C LEU A 121 -12.66 -13.98 4.02
N LEU A 122 -11.81 -13.77 5.02
CA LEU A 122 -11.17 -14.86 5.77
C LEU A 122 -12.18 -15.69 6.58
N GLN A 123 -13.30 -15.09 6.97
CA GLN A 123 -14.39 -15.76 7.68
C GLN A 123 -15.31 -16.57 6.76
N ALA A 124 -15.24 -16.37 5.45
CA ALA A 124 -16.02 -17.10 4.45
C ALA A 124 -15.46 -18.53 4.21
#